data_AF-A0A7G1KW32-F1
#
_entry.id   AF-A0A7G1KW32-F1
#
_cell.length_a   1.000
_cell.length_b   1.000
_cell.length_c   1.000
_cell.angle_alpha   90.00
_cell.angle_beta   90.00
_cell.angle_gamma   90.00
#
_symmetry.space_group_name_H-M   'P 1'
#
loop_
_entity.id
_entity.type
_entity.pdbx_description
1 polymer ?
#
loop_
_entity_poly.entity_id
_entity_poly.type
_entity_poly.pdbx_seq_one_letter_code
_entity_poly.pdbx_strand_id
1 'polypeptide(L)'
;MKMMMLLLVSALALLVSPAVTSPTHHNLKRIMDLAEKYNESLTREFFVEDVQNLFDTGCGDMFFCKVHDILLKHENITKRKDEGELVRNLNVFISRKNVNCTELLKDVTPTGNQIQIPRLMELLTKCIKQRNWIGGNKR
;
A
#
# COMPACT_ATOMS: atom_id res chain seq x y z
N MET A 1 17.56 -68.12 -4.75
CA MET A 1 16.61 -67.09 -4.29
C MET A 1 17.37 -65.78 -4.19
N LYS A 2 17.09 -64.84 -5.08
CA LYS A 2 17.78 -63.54 -5.19
C LYS A 2 16.84 -62.46 -4.68
N MET A 3 17.30 -61.73 -3.68
CA MET A 3 16.61 -60.63 -3.00
C MET A 3 16.62 -59.41 -3.92
N MET A 4 15.46 -58.93 -4.36
CA MET A 4 15.33 -57.63 -5.05
C MET A 4 14.77 -56.62 -4.07
N MET A 5 15.67 -55.83 -3.52
CA MET A 5 15.36 -54.67 -2.69
C MET A 5 14.99 -53.51 -3.63
N LEU A 6 13.72 -53.12 -3.67
CA LEU A 6 13.29 -51.93 -4.40
C LEU A 6 13.47 -50.71 -3.47
N LEU A 7 14.59 -50.00 -3.65
CA LEU A 7 14.83 -48.71 -3.01
C LEU A 7 14.04 -47.61 -3.75
N LEU A 8 12.99 -47.10 -3.13
CA LEU A 8 12.28 -45.91 -3.60
C LEU A 8 13.07 -44.66 -3.20
N VAL A 9 13.78 -44.07 -4.16
CA VAL A 9 14.48 -42.79 -4.00
C VAL A 9 13.46 -41.67 -4.22
N SER A 10 12.98 -41.07 -3.13
CA SER A 10 12.11 -39.88 -3.16
C SER A 10 12.94 -38.64 -3.51
N ALA A 11 12.88 -38.20 -4.76
CA ALA A 11 13.38 -36.90 -5.16
C ALA A 11 12.40 -35.82 -4.67
N LEU A 12 12.76 -35.11 -3.58
CA LEU A 12 12.13 -33.84 -3.23
C LEU A 12 12.51 -32.82 -4.32
N ALA A 13 11.63 -32.65 -5.30
CA ALA A 13 11.67 -31.52 -6.20
C ALA A 13 11.41 -30.26 -5.37
N LEU A 14 12.49 -29.58 -4.95
CA LEU A 14 12.44 -28.22 -4.45
C LEU A 14 11.86 -27.36 -5.58
N LEU A 15 10.55 -27.08 -5.49
CA LEU A 15 9.88 -26.02 -6.25
C LEU A 15 10.46 -24.68 -5.76
N VAL A 16 11.67 -24.36 -6.21
CA VAL A 16 12.19 -22.99 -6.19
C VAL A 16 11.42 -22.28 -7.29
N SER A 17 10.20 -21.85 -6.96
CA SER A 17 9.51 -20.87 -7.80
C SER A 17 10.41 -19.65 -7.83
N PRO A 18 10.90 -19.21 -9.00
CA PRO A 18 11.51 -17.89 -9.09
C PRO A 18 10.39 -16.94 -8.68
N ALA A 19 10.58 -16.20 -7.58
CA ALA A 19 9.75 -15.06 -7.31
C ALA A 19 9.98 -14.09 -8.48
N VAL A 20 9.11 -14.16 -9.50
CA VAL A 20 9.10 -13.24 -10.62
C VAL A 20 8.67 -11.92 -10.02
N THR A 21 9.65 -11.06 -9.75
CA THR A 21 9.41 -9.69 -9.31
C THR A 21 8.62 -9.00 -10.42
N SER A 22 7.32 -8.81 -10.18
CA SER A 22 6.49 -7.98 -11.05
C SER A 22 7.11 -6.59 -11.14
N PRO A 23 6.97 -5.87 -12.28
CA PRO A 23 7.50 -4.52 -12.41
C PRO A 23 6.95 -3.69 -11.27
N THR A 24 7.80 -3.44 -10.28
CA THR A 24 7.41 -2.59 -9.17
C THR A 24 7.31 -1.21 -9.79
N HIS A 25 6.10 -0.67 -9.92
CA HIS A 25 5.96 0.72 -10.33
C HIS A 25 6.84 1.52 -9.39
N HIS A 26 7.96 2.08 -9.87
CA HIS A 26 9.01 2.65 -9.02
C HIS A 26 8.45 3.66 -8.00
N ASN A 27 7.36 4.34 -8.35
CA ASN A 27 6.61 5.24 -7.48
C ASN A 27 5.97 4.53 -6.27
N LEU A 28 5.38 3.35 -6.42
CA LEU A 28 4.73 2.63 -5.32
C LEU A 28 5.73 2.15 -4.28
N LYS A 29 6.89 1.66 -4.72
CA LYS A 29 8.00 1.33 -3.79
C LYS A 29 8.45 2.57 -3.03
N ARG A 30 8.64 3.69 -3.73
CA ARG A 30 9.04 4.96 -3.09
C ARG A 30 8.00 5.44 -2.08
N ILE A 31 6.71 5.36 -2.40
CA ILE A 31 5.62 5.73 -1.48
C ILE A 31 5.66 4.85 -0.24
N MET A 32 5.88 3.54 -0.40
CA MET A 32 5.99 2.61 0.72
C MET A 32 7.19 2.94 1.62
N ASP A 33 8.38 3.12 1.04
CA ASP A 33 9.60 3.47 1.78
C ASP A 33 9.42 4.81 2.55
N LEU A 34 8.73 5.78 1.94
CA LEU A 34 8.41 7.07 2.57
C LEU A 34 7.36 6.95 3.68
N ALA A 35 6.32 6.13 3.48
CA ALA A 35 5.29 5.88 4.49
C ALA A 35 5.86 5.18 5.72
N GLU A 36 6.75 4.20 5.53
CA GLU A 36 7.46 3.52 6.62
C GLU A 36 8.35 4.52 7.39
N LYS A 37 9.15 5.33 6.67
CA LYS A 37 9.99 6.38 7.29
C LYS A 37 9.17 7.44 8.04
N TYR A 38 8.07 7.91 7.46
CA TYR A 38 7.19 8.89 8.10
C TYR A 38 6.53 8.31 9.36
N ASN A 39 6.18 7.02 9.33
CA ASN A 39 5.63 6.33 10.49
C ASN A 39 6.61 6.30 11.67
N GLU A 40 7.90 6.07 11.42
CA GLU A 40 8.95 6.07 12.45
C GLU A 40 9.16 7.44 13.11
N SER A 41 8.85 8.52 12.39
CA SER A 41 9.07 9.90 12.84
C SER A 41 7.82 10.53 13.48
N LEU A 42 6.72 9.79 13.63
CA LEU A 42 5.45 10.29 14.14
C LEU A 42 5.27 10.05 15.65
N THR A 43 4.72 11.06 16.34
CA THR A 43 4.11 10.87 17.65
C THR A 43 2.68 10.35 17.48
N ARG A 44 2.18 9.57 18.44
CA ARG A 44 0.82 8.96 18.39
C ARG A 44 -0.32 9.95 18.67
N GLU A 45 -0.07 11.24 18.50
CA GLU A 45 -0.93 12.33 18.96
C GLU A 45 -1.84 12.89 17.85
N PHE A 46 -1.55 12.59 16.59
CA PHE A 46 -2.33 13.07 15.45
C PHE A 46 -3.39 12.07 15.01
N PHE A 47 -4.62 12.55 14.96
CA PHE A 47 -5.80 11.80 14.52
C PHE A 47 -6.35 12.40 13.23
N VAL A 48 -6.69 11.53 12.29
CA VAL A 48 -7.19 11.86 10.96
C VAL A 48 -8.39 10.97 10.62
N GLU A 49 -9.12 11.30 9.58
CA GLU A 49 -10.28 10.53 9.15
C GLU A 49 -9.96 9.05 8.89
N ASP A 50 -10.84 8.16 9.36
CA ASP A 50 -10.72 6.73 9.16
C ASP A 50 -11.06 6.33 7.71
N VAL A 51 -10.15 5.55 7.10
CA VAL A 51 -10.25 5.02 5.73
C VAL A 51 -10.36 3.50 5.69
N GLN A 52 -10.63 2.83 6.82
CA GLN A 52 -10.70 1.37 6.91
C GLN A 52 -11.74 0.78 5.94
N ASN A 53 -12.88 1.44 5.72
CA ASN A 53 -13.88 1.04 4.72
C ASN A 53 -13.32 1.01 3.28
N LEU A 54 -12.46 1.97 2.93
CA LEU A 54 -11.80 2.05 1.62
C LEU A 54 -10.67 1.03 1.48
N PHE A 55 -10.05 0.67 2.60
CA PHE A 55 -9.09 -0.44 2.67
C PHE A 55 -9.80 -1.78 2.45
N ASP A 56 -10.89 -2.03 3.18
CA ASP A 56 -11.65 -3.29 3.15
C ASP A 56 -12.30 -3.56 1.79
N THR A 57 -12.61 -2.50 1.03
CA THR A 57 -13.12 -2.59 -0.34
C THR A 57 -12.04 -2.82 -1.41
N GLY A 58 -10.78 -3.03 -1.00
CA GLY A 58 -9.72 -3.54 -1.87
C GLY A 58 -8.76 -2.47 -2.42
N CYS A 59 -8.57 -1.36 -1.71
CA CYS A 59 -7.52 -0.38 -2.04
C CYS A 59 -7.66 0.19 -3.47
N GLY A 60 -8.90 0.52 -3.86
CA GLY A 60 -9.21 1.16 -5.13
C GLY A 60 -8.62 2.58 -5.25
N ASP A 61 -8.85 3.26 -6.36
CA ASP A 61 -8.32 4.62 -6.55
C ASP A 61 -8.90 5.62 -5.54
N MET A 62 -10.12 5.37 -5.06
CA MET A 62 -10.76 6.15 -4.00
C MET A 62 -9.96 6.12 -2.69
N PHE A 63 -9.39 4.97 -2.32
CA PHE A 63 -8.50 4.85 -1.17
C PHE A 63 -7.29 5.78 -1.31
N PHE A 64 -6.58 5.70 -2.44
CA PHE A 64 -5.38 6.51 -2.67
C PHE A 64 -5.70 8.01 -2.74
N CYS A 65 -6.81 8.38 -3.38
CA CYS A 65 -7.30 9.75 -3.40
C CYS A 65 -7.59 10.28 -1.98
N LYS A 66 -8.28 9.49 -1.16
CA LYS A 66 -8.64 9.89 0.20
C LYS A 66 -7.41 10.02 1.10
N VAL A 67 -6.48 9.06 1.03
CA VAL A 67 -5.20 9.14 1.77
C VAL A 67 -4.40 10.36 1.35
N HIS A 68 -4.32 10.66 0.05
CA HIS A 68 -3.65 11.86 -0.44
C HIS A 68 -4.31 13.15 0.08
N ASP A 69 -5.65 13.24 0.04
CA ASP A 69 -6.39 14.40 0.57
C ASP A 69 -6.15 14.62 2.07
N ILE A 70 -6.17 13.54 2.86
CA ILE A 70 -5.89 13.58 4.30
C ILE A 70 -4.47 14.11 4.57
N LEU A 71 -3.46 13.52 3.91
CA LEU A 71 -2.07 13.90 4.12
C LEU A 71 -1.75 15.30 3.59
N LEU A 72 -2.35 15.72 2.47
CA LEU A 72 -2.19 17.09 1.98
C LEU A 72 -2.73 18.11 2.99
N LYS A 73 -3.91 17.85 3.58
CA LYS A 73 -4.48 18.72 4.61
C LYS A 73 -3.61 18.76 5.86
N HIS A 74 -3.10 17.60 6.29
CA HIS A 74 -2.26 17.51 7.47
C HIS A 74 -0.88 18.14 7.25
N GLU A 75 -0.24 17.93 6.09
CA GLU A 75 1.00 18.60 5.69
C GLU A 75 0.87 20.13 5.72
N ASN A 76 -0.25 20.68 5.24
CA ASN A 76 -0.48 22.12 5.26
C ASN A 76 -0.51 22.71 6.68
N ILE A 77 -0.84 21.89 7.68
CA ILE A 77 -0.86 22.27 9.10
C ILE A 77 0.54 22.09 9.71
N THR A 78 1.14 20.91 9.55
CA THR A 78 2.38 20.53 10.26
C THR A 78 3.65 20.97 9.55
N LYS A 79 3.59 21.19 8.24
CA LYS A 79 4.71 21.58 7.36
C LYS A 79 5.91 20.64 7.46
N ARG A 80 5.64 19.36 7.72
CA ARG A 80 6.65 18.31 7.86
C ARG A 80 7.24 17.92 6.50
N LYS A 81 8.58 17.95 6.38
CA LYS A 81 9.26 17.67 5.11
C LYS A 81 9.10 16.23 4.63
N ASP A 82 9.13 15.28 5.56
CA ASP A 82 8.93 13.85 5.30
C ASP A 82 7.52 13.56 4.78
N GLU A 83 6.51 14.22 5.36
CA GLU A 83 5.13 14.14 4.88
C GLU A 83 4.96 14.77 3.49
N GLY A 84 5.52 15.95 3.26
CA GLY A 84 5.41 16.62 1.95
C GLY A 84 6.05 15.84 0.81
N GLU A 85 7.14 15.11 1.09
CA GLU A 85 7.71 14.20 0.11
C GLU A 85 6.76 13.02 -0.20
N LEU A 86 6.10 12.47 0.81
CA LEU A 86 5.10 11.42 0.65
C LEU A 86 3.89 11.90 -0.16
N VAL A 87 3.33 13.06 0.18
CA VAL A 87 2.19 13.70 -0.52
C VAL A 87 2.53 13.91 -1.99
N ARG A 88 3.72 14.47 -2.30
CA ARG A 88 4.16 14.67 -3.68
C ARG A 88 4.24 13.35 -4.47
N ASN A 89 4.78 12.29 -3.87
CA ASN A 89 4.89 11.00 -4.54
C ASN A 89 3.53 10.33 -4.77
N LEU A 90 2.60 10.46 -3.79
CA LEU A 90 1.21 10.04 -3.96
C LEU A 90 0.52 10.80 -5.09
N ASN A 91 0.70 12.12 -5.18
CA ASN A 91 0.14 12.92 -6.25
C ASN A 91 0.63 12.47 -7.64
N VAL A 92 1.93 12.22 -7.78
CA VAL A 92 2.50 11.72 -9.05
C VAL A 92 1.91 10.35 -9.39
N PHE A 93 1.74 9.46 -8.41
CA PHE A 93 1.12 8.15 -8.62
C PHE A 93 -0.33 8.28 -9.10
N ILE A 94 -1.14 9.07 -8.42
CA ILE A 94 -2.55 9.33 -8.77
C ILE A 94 -2.65 9.95 -10.17
N SER A 95 -1.84 10.99 -10.44
CA SER A 95 -1.84 11.71 -11.72
C SER A 95 -1.51 10.79 -12.90
N ARG A 96 -0.57 9.85 -12.73
CA ARG A 96 -0.23 8.87 -13.78
C ARG A 96 -1.36 7.90 -14.12
N LYS A 97 -2.30 7.70 -13.20
CA LYS A 97 -3.49 6.86 -13.44
C LYS A 97 -4.65 7.64 -14.07
N ASN A 98 -4.47 8.95 -14.29
CA ASN A 98 -5.49 9.85 -14.82
C ASN A 98 -6.80 9.82 -14.00
N VAL A 99 -6.67 9.71 -12.68
CA VAL A 99 -7.81 9.68 -11.74
C VAL A 99 -8.15 11.10 -11.31
N ASN A 100 -9.41 11.49 -11.42
CA ASN A 100 -9.92 12.75 -10.87
C ASN A 100 -10.35 12.55 -9.41
N CYS A 101 -9.44 12.79 -8.46
CA CYS A 101 -9.75 12.63 -7.04
C CYS A 101 -10.85 13.56 -6.55
N THR A 102 -10.95 14.78 -7.09
CA THR A 102 -12.01 15.72 -6.70
C THR A 102 -13.38 15.14 -6.98
N GLU A 103 -13.57 14.54 -8.15
CA GLU A 103 -14.82 13.90 -8.53
C GLU A 103 -15.07 12.60 -7.76
N LEU A 104 -14.04 11.76 -7.63
CA LEU A 104 -14.13 10.47 -6.96
C LEU A 104 -14.46 10.58 -5.46
N LEU A 105 -14.09 11.70 -4.83
CA LEU A 105 -14.31 11.93 -3.40
C LEU A 105 -15.62 12.69 -3.09
N LYS A 106 -16.38 13.17 -4.09
CA LYS A 106 -17.64 13.90 -3.86
C LYS A 106 -18.67 13.09 -3.08
N ASP A 107 -18.76 11.81 -3.40
CA ASP A 107 -19.77 10.89 -2.82
C ASP A 107 -19.23 10.13 -1.60
N VAL A 108 -17.98 10.38 -1.21
CA VAL A 108 -17.38 9.74 -0.04
C VAL A 108 -17.89 10.43 1.21
N THR A 109 -18.86 9.78 1.87
CA THR A 109 -19.36 10.24 3.16
C THR A 109 -18.29 10.03 4.23
N PRO A 110 -17.91 11.08 4.99
CA PRO A 110 -17.01 10.91 6.11
C PRO A 110 -17.60 9.95 7.13
N THR A 111 -16.79 9.00 7.60
CA THR A 111 -17.24 8.00 8.59
C THR A 111 -17.49 8.62 9.97
N GLY A 112 -16.96 9.83 10.23
CA GLY A 112 -16.94 10.47 11.56
C GLY A 112 -15.94 9.83 12.53
N ASN A 113 -15.41 8.66 12.18
CA ASN A 113 -14.38 7.98 12.94
C ASN A 113 -13.00 8.54 12.62
N GLN A 114 -12.10 8.43 13.59
CA GLN A 114 -10.72 8.87 13.44
C GLN A 114 -9.73 7.76 13.78
N ILE A 115 -8.62 7.73 13.04
CA ILE A 115 -7.49 6.86 13.27
C ILE A 115 -6.22 7.68 13.47
N GLN A 116 -5.25 7.11 14.16
CA GLN A 116 -3.93 7.73 14.27
C GLN A 116 -3.19 7.71 12.93
N ILE A 117 -2.37 8.72 12.64
CA ILE A 117 -1.57 8.75 11.39
C ILE A 117 -0.69 7.50 11.23
N PRO A 118 -0.05 6.95 12.29
CA PRO A 118 0.62 5.67 12.18
C PRO A 118 -0.25 4.54 11.61
N ARG A 119 -1.52 4.47 12.03
CA ARG A 119 -2.47 3.51 11.48
C ARG A 119 -2.80 3.79 10.02
N LEU A 120 -2.93 5.05 9.62
CA LEU A 120 -3.10 5.42 8.21
C LEU A 120 -1.90 4.93 7.36
N MET A 121 -0.67 5.09 7.86
CA MET A 121 0.54 4.64 7.17
C MET A 121 0.58 3.12 7.03
N GLU A 122 0.18 2.38 8.07
CA GLU A 122 0.05 0.92 7.98
C GLU A 122 -0.94 0.48 6.89
N LEU A 123 -2.11 1.12 6.81
CA LEU A 123 -3.12 0.82 5.80
C LEU A 123 -2.61 1.13 4.39
N LEU A 124 -1.92 2.27 4.20
CA LEU A 124 -1.30 2.63 2.93
C LEU A 124 -0.26 1.60 2.50
N THR A 125 0.68 1.24 3.38
CA THR A 125 1.72 0.25 3.10
C THR A 125 1.13 -1.13 2.77
N LYS A 126 0.09 -1.57 3.51
CA LYS A 126 -0.63 -2.81 3.22
C LYS A 126 -1.31 -2.76 1.85
N CYS A 127 -1.98 -1.67 1.50
CA CYS A 127 -2.60 -1.50 0.19
C CYS A 127 -1.60 -1.56 -0.97
N ILE A 128 -0.43 -0.94 -0.81
CA ILE A 128 0.65 -0.99 -1.80
C ILE A 128 1.14 -2.43 -1.99
N LYS A 129 1.36 -3.16 -0.88
CA LYS A 129 1.76 -4.57 -0.90
C LYS A 129 0.72 -5.45 -1.60
N GLN A 130 -0.57 -5.26 -1.31
CA GLN A 130 -1.66 -5.99 -1.98
C GLN A 130 -1.69 -5.74 -3.50
N ARG A 131 -1.53 -4.49 -3.94
CA ARG A 131 -1.48 -4.16 -5.39
C ARG A 131 -0.31 -4.82 -6.10
N ASN A 132 0.86 -4.86 -5.48
CA ASN A 132 2.04 -5.52 -6.04
C ASN A 132 1.86 -7.04 -6.16
N TRP A 133 1.11 -7.67 -5.24
CA TRP A 133 0.79 -9.10 -5.29
C TRP A 133 -0.23 -9.43 -6.38
N ILE A 134 -1.33 -8.67 -6.46
CA ILE A 134 -2.42 -8.92 -7.43
C ILE A 134 -1.97 -8.65 -8.87
N GLY A 135 -1.06 -7.69 -9.10
CA GLY A 135 -0.46 -7.45 -10.41
C GLY A 135 0.41 -8.60 -10.93
N GLY A 136 0.91 -9.46 -10.04
CA GLY A 136 1.68 -10.65 -10.40
C GLY A 136 0.82 -11.88 -10.75
N ASN A 137 -0.46 -11.89 -10.36
CA ASN A 137 -1.36 -13.04 -10.54
C ASN A 137 -2.31 -12.93 -11.75
N LYS A 138 -2.18 -11.85 -12.55
CA LYS A 138 -2.95 -11.61 -13.78
C LYS A 138 -2.14 -11.86 -15.07
N ARG A 139 -1.15 -12.74 -15.04
CA ARG A 139 -0.42 -13.19 -16.23
C ARG A 139 -0.48 -14.69 -16.37
#